data_AF-A0A2C6DS79-F1
#
_entry.id   AF-A0A2C6DS79-F1
#
_cell.length_a   1.000
_cell.length_b   1.000
_cell.length_c   1.000
_cell.angle_alpha   90.00
_cell.angle_beta   90.00
_cell.angle_gamma   90.00
#
_symmetry.space_group_name_H-M   'P 1'
#
loop_
_entity.id
_entity.type
_entity.pdbx_description
1 polymer ?
#
loop_
_entity_poly.entity_id
_entity_poly.type
_entity_poly.pdbx_seq_one_letter_code
_entity_poly.pdbx_strand_id
1 'polypeptide(L)' 'MTSKVELINSFDHCITASVTDSISDIARQFALAQTKYGWDQAIEGLAMAFVIAENRRRFLETELAKH' A
#
# COMPACT_ATOMS: atom_id res chain seq x y z
N MET A 1 3.89 18.28 -11.21
CA MET A 1 3.21 16.99 -11.45
C MET A 1 3.93 15.95 -10.62
N THR A 2 3.31 15.49 -9.54
CA THR A 2 3.84 14.39 -8.74
C THR A 2 3.83 13.12 -9.58
N SER A 3 4.90 12.32 -9.54
CA SER A 3 4.92 11.06 -10.26
C SER A 3 4.04 10.06 -9.52
N LYS A 4 3.03 9.51 -10.17
CA LYS A 4 2.17 8.45 -9.62
C LYS A 4 3.01 7.28 -9.05
N VAL A 5 4.20 7.07 -9.60
CA VAL A 5 5.19 6.08 -9.13
C VAL A 5 5.69 6.38 -7.72
N GLU A 6 5.92 7.64 -7.35
CA GLU A 6 6.37 8.00 -6.00
C GLU A 6 5.31 7.70 -4.95
N LEU A 7 4.05 7.98 -5.28
CA LEU A 7 2.92 7.65 -4.41
C LEU A 7 2.81 6.13 -4.23
N ILE A 8 2.85 5.36 -5.32
CA ILE A 8 2.80 3.89 -5.31
C ILE A 8 3.93 3.31 -4.45
N ASN A 9 5.17 3.72 -4.72
CA ASN A 9 6.33 3.23 -3.97
C ASN A 9 6.20 3.54 -2.48
N SER A 10 5.59 4.66 -2.12
CA SER A 10 5.41 5.02 -0.71
C SER A 10 4.44 4.09 0.04
N PHE A 11 3.43 3.54 -0.62
CA PHE A 11 2.46 2.61 -0.02
C PHE A 11 2.89 1.13 -0.12
N ASP A 12 3.74 0.77 -1.08
CA ASP A 12 4.26 -0.61 -1.22
C ASP A 12 5.08 -1.06 0.00
N HIS A 13 5.84 -0.13 0.59
CA HIS A 13 6.63 -0.38 1.81
C HIS A 13 5.77 -0.56 3.06
N CYS A 14 4.49 -0.15 3.04
CA CYS A 14 3.59 -0.31 4.16
C CYS A 14 3.06 -1.75 4.30
N ILE A 15 3.15 -2.57 3.26
CA ILE A 15 2.64 -3.94 3.33
C ILE A 15 3.75 -4.85 3.87
N THR A 16 3.54 -5.43 5.05
CA THR A 16 4.49 -6.33 5.72
C THR A 16 3.85 -7.68 6.05
N ALA A 17 4.59 -8.58 6.70
CA ALA A 17 4.04 -9.83 7.21
C ALA A 17 3.12 -9.64 8.43
N SER A 18 3.18 -8.48 9.09
CA SER A 18 2.38 -8.15 10.26
C SER A 18 1.21 -7.26 9.87
N VAL A 19 -0.02 -7.71 10.15
CA VAL A 19 -1.25 -6.98 9.81
C VAL A 19 -1.33 -5.66 10.59
N THR A 20 -0.99 -5.67 11.87
CA THR A 20 -1.05 -4.48 12.74
C THR A 20 -0.04 -3.42 12.32
N ASP A 21 1.17 -3.85 11.95
CA ASP A 21 2.21 -2.92 11.50
C ASP A 21 1.82 -2.35 10.13
N SER A 22 1.28 -3.19 9.24
CA SER A 22 0.82 -2.75 7.93
C SER A 22 -0.29 -1.69 8.03
N ILE A 23 -1.30 -1.92 8.88
CA ILE A 23 -2.38 -0.94 9.10
C ILE A 23 -1.82 0.37 9.67
N SER A 24 -0.91 0.29 10.63
CA SER A 24 -0.30 1.46 11.26
C SER A 24 0.52 2.28 10.26
N ASP A 25 1.30 1.62 9.42
CA ASP A 25 2.09 2.27 8.38
C ASP A 25 1.22 2.86 7.26
N ILE A 26 0.17 2.15 6.83
CA ILE A 26 -0.81 2.69 5.86
C ILE A 26 -1.46 3.95 6.41
N ALA A 27 -1.91 3.95 7.67
CA ALA A 27 -2.55 5.10 8.30
C ALA A 27 -1.59 6.31 8.37
N ARG A 28 -0.33 6.07 8.78
CA ARG A 28 0.72 7.09 8.80
C ARG A 28 0.98 7.64 7.40
N GLN A 29 1.12 6.77 6.41
CA GLN A 29 1.43 7.17 5.04
C GLN A 29 0.26 7.91 4.37
N PHE A 30 -0.98 7.53 4.70
CA PHE A 30 -2.18 8.25 4.30
C PHE A 30 -2.20 9.68 4.82
N ALA A 31 -1.93 9.89 6.13
CA ALA A 31 -1.87 11.23 6.71
C ALA A 31 -0.77 12.11 6.07
N LEU A 32 0.39 11.51 5.77
CA LEU A 32 1.47 12.20 5.05
C LEU A 32 1.06 12.55 3.61
N ALA A 33 0.44 11.62 2.89
CA ALA A 33 -0.03 11.83 1.53
C ALA A 33 -1.13 12.91 1.47
N GLN A 34 -2.05 12.90 2.43
CA GLN A 34 -3.10 13.90 2.56
C GLN A 34 -2.51 15.30 2.73
N THR A 35 -1.51 15.43 3.61
CA THR A 35 -0.84 16.71 3.89
C THR A 35 -0.02 17.20 2.69
N LYS A 36 0.65 16.29 1.98
CA LYS A 36 1.62 16.63 0.93
C LYS A 36 0.99 16.76 -0.46
N TYR A 37 -0.03 15.97 -0.77
CA TYR A 37 -0.57 15.81 -2.12
C TYR A 37 -2.06 16.12 -2.22
N GLY A 38 -2.78 16.18 -1.09
CA GLY A 38 -4.21 16.36 -1.05
C GLY A 38 -4.98 15.05 -0.85
N TRP A 39 -6.27 15.18 -0.59
CA TRP A 39 -7.16 14.08 -0.23
C TRP A 39 -7.31 13.05 -1.35
N ASP A 40 -7.49 13.48 -2.59
CA ASP A 40 -7.73 12.58 -3.72
C ASP A 40 -6.55 11.63 -3.92
N GLN A 41 -5.33 12.16 -3.88
CA GLN A 41 -4.10 11.38 -4.00
C GLN A 41 -3.87 10.47 -2.79
N ALA A 42 -4.28 10.91 -1.58
CA ALA A 42 -4.22 10.06 -0.40
C ALA A 42 -5.16 8.86 -0.52
N ILE A 43 -6.38 9.06 -1.03
CA ILE A 43 -7.35 7.98 -1.30
C ILE A 43 -6.82 7.04 -2.40
N GLU A 44 -6.26 7.58 -3.48
CA GLU A 44 -5.64 6.75 -4.53
C GLU A 44 -4.51 5.88 -3.96
N GLY A 45 -3.65 6.44 -3.10
CA GLY A 45 -2.59 5.71 -2.44
C GLY A 45 -3.10 4.62 -1.49
N LEU A 46 -4.15 4.91 -0.73
CA LEU A 46 -4.82 3.92 0.13
C LEU A 46 -5.43 2.78 -0.68
N ALA A 47 -6.14 3.08 -1.77
CA ALA A 47 -6.69 2.06 -2.66
C ALA A 47 -5.58 1.17 -3.26
N MET A 48 -4.45 1.77 -3.64
CA MET A 48 -3.29 1.04 -4.13
C MET A 48 -2.72 0.08 -3.07
N ALA A 49 -2.64 0.49 -1.80
CA ALA A 49 -2.15 -0.37 -0.73
C ALA A 49 -2.96 -1.68 -0.62
N PHE A 50 -4.28 -1.59 -0.76
CA PHE A 50 -5.15 -2.78 -0.78
C PHE A 50 -4.91 -3.68 -2.00
N VAL A 51 -4.72 -3.08 -3.18
CA VAL A 51 -4.39 -3.84 -4.40
C VAL A 51 -3.05 -4.57 -4.26
N ILE A 52 -2.04 -3.92 -3.70
CA ILE A 52 -0.72 -4.52 -3.43
C ILE A 52 -0.86 -5.70 -2.45
N ALA A 53 -1.57 -5.50 -1.34
CA ALA A 53 -1.79 -6.54 -0.34
C ALA A 53 -2.49 -7.77 -0.94
N GLU A 54 -3.54 -7.55 -1.73
CA GLU A 54 -4.29 -8.62 -2.40
C GLU A 54 -3.43 -9.37 -3.42
N ASN A 55 -2.63 -8.67 -4.21
CA ASN A 55 -1.72 -9.30 -5.17
C ASN A 55 -0.65 -10.15 -4.46
N ARG A 56 -0.07 -9.65 -3.36
CA ARG A 56 0.88 -10.42 -2.56
C ARG A 56 0.23 -11.67 -1.94
N ARG A 57 -1.00 -11.57 -1.44
CA ARG A 57 -1.77 -12.72 -0.93
C ARG A 57 -1.94 -13.80 -2.01
N ARG A 58 -2.43 -13.42 -3.20
CA ARG A 58 -2.62 -14.34 -4.33
C ARG A 58 -1.32 -15.01 -4.78
N PHE A 59 -0.23 -14.25 -4.79
CA PHE A 59 1.09 -14.79 -5.12
C PHE A 59 1.51 -15.86 -4.12
N LEU A 60 1.41 -15.58 -2.81
CA LEU A 60 1.75 -16.54 -1.75
C LEU A 60 0.89 -17.80 -1.81
N GLU A 61 -0.42 -17.67 -2.07
CA GLU A 61 -1.32 -18.80 -2.25
C GLU A 61 -0.93 -19.67 -3.46
N THR A 62 -0.53 -19.02 -4.55
CA THR A 62 -0.08 -19.72 -5.76
C THR A 62 1.24 -20.45 -5.53
N GLU A 63 2.18 -19.86 -4.79
CA GLU A 63 3.46 -20.50 -4.44
C GLU A 63 3.27 -21.66 -3.46
N LEU A 64 2.35 -21.53 -2.49
CA LEU A 64 2.01 -22.59 -1.55
C LEU A 64 1.36 -23.79 -2.28
N ALA A 65 0.51 -23.54 -3.28
CA ALA A 65 -0.14 -24.60 -4.05
C ALA A 65 0.81 -25.40 -4.97
N LYS A 66 2.04 -24.91 -5.19
CA LYS A 66 3.06 -25.61 -5.99
C LYS A 66 3.92 -26.59 -5.18
N HIS A 67 3.82 -26.56 -3.85
CA HIS A 67 4.60 -27.39 -2.91
C HIS A 67 3.69 -28.43 -2.26
#